data_AF-A0A529Q486-F1
#
_entry.id   AF-A0A529Q486-F1
#
_cell.length_a   1.000
_cell.length_b   1.000
_cell.length_c   1.000
_cell.angle_alpha   90.00
_cell.angle_beta   90.00
_cell.angle_gamma   90.00
#
_symmetry.space_group_name_H-M   'P 1'
#
loop_
_entity.id
_entity.type
_entity.pdbx_description
1 polymer ?
#
loop_
_entity_poly.entity_id
_entity_poly.type
_entity_poly.pdbx_seq_one_letter_code
_entity_poly.pdbx_strand_id
1 'polypeptide(L)'
;TTYKEFRQFFEKDRALVRRFQKIDVNEPTIEDAIEIMKGLKPYFEEFHKVRYTSEAIKASVELSARYINDRKLPDKAIDVIDETGASQMLVPEAKRKKTIGIKEIEATIATMARIPPKTVSADDEKVLQGLDVELKRVVYGQDT
;
A
#
# COMPACT_ATOMS: atom_id res chain seq x y z
N THR A 1 15.38 16.31 -5.41
CA THR A 1 16.15 15.23 -6.05
C THR A 1 16.05 13.99 -5.20
N THR A 2 16.21 12.81 -5.78
CA THR A 2 16.34 11.57 -4.99
C THR A 2 17.76 11.45 -4.41
N TYR A 3 17.94 10.57 -3.42
CA TYR A 3 19.26 10.25 -2.87
C TYR A 3 20.27 9.80 -3.95
N LYS A 4 19.81 9.10 -4.98
CA LYS A 4 20.66 8.62 -6.07
C LYS A 4 21.11 9.78 -6.96
N GLU A 5 20.17 10.63 -7.36
CA GLU A 5 20.46 11.82 -8.17
C GLU A 5 21.35 12.82 -7.43
N PHE A 6 21.10 13.03 -6.14
CA PHE A 6 21.90 13.92 -5.31
C PHE A 6 23.38 13.50 -5.30
N ARG A 7 23.65 12.21 -5.01
CA ARG A 7 25.02 11.66 -5.02
C ARG A 7 25.67 11.65 -6.39
N GLN A 8 24.89 11.36 -7.44
CA GLN A 8 25.45 11.19 -8.78
C GLN A 8 25.82 12.52 -9.44
N PHE A 9 25.03 13.58 -9.22
CA PHE A 9 25.14 14.83 -9.97
C PHE A 9 25.37 16.06 -9.09
N PHE A 10 24.61 16.19 -7.98
CA PHE A 10 24.65 17.40 -7.16
C PHE A 10 25.90 17.47 -6.28
N GLU A 11 26.24 16.37 -5.61
CA GLU A 11 27.38 16.30 -4.69
C GLU A 11 28.73 16.47 -5.38
N LYS A 12 28.81 16.10 -6.66
CA LYS A 12 30.02 16.24 -7.47
C LYS A 12 30.24 17.67 -7.96
N ASP A 13 29.21 18.50 -8.02
CA ASP A 13 29.31 19.89 -8.46
C ASP A 13 29.54 20.84 -7.28
N ARG A 14 30.80 21.28 -7.14
CA ARG A 14 31.24 22.19 -6.08
C ARG A 14 30.50 23.54 -6.06
N ALA A 15 30.01 24.01 -7.21
CA ALA A 15 29.28 25.27 -7.28
C ALA A 15 27.87 25.15 -6.67
N LEU A 16 27.24 23.98 -6.81
CA LEU A 16 25.92 23.68 -6.25
C LEU A 16 26.01 23.37 -4.76
N VAL A 17 26.96 22.54 -4.32
CA VAL A 17 27.09 22.13 -2.91
C VAL A 17 27.25 23.32 -1.96
N ARG A 18 27.91 24.40 -2.39
CA ARG A 18 28.06 25.62 -1.57
C ARG A 18 26.84 26.55 -1.53
N ARG A 19 25.83 26.32 -2.39
CA ARG A 19 24.62 27.16 -2.51
C ARG A 19 23.38 26.49 -1.93
N PHE A 20 23.37 25.17 -1.88
CA PHE A 20 22.22 24.39 -1.42
C PHE A 20 22.53 23.70 -0.09
N GLN A 21 21.66 23.91 0.89
CA GLN A 21 21.67 23.12 2.12
C GLN A 21 20.91 21.81 1.87
N LYS A 22 21.56 20.67 2.15
CA LYS A 22 20.90 19.37 2.14
C LYS A 22 19.97 19.27 3.34
N ILE A 23 18.70 18.99 3.08
CA ILE A 23 17.70 18.60 4.07
C ILE A 23 17.23 17.21 3.69
N ASP A 24 17.44 16.24 4.58
CA ASP A 24 17.01 14.87 4.36
C ASP A 24 15.53 14.73 4.71
N VAL A 25 14.73 14.39 3.71
CA VAL A 25 13.30 14.10 3.89
C VAL A 25 13.15 12.59 3.92
N ASN A 26 12.85 12.06 5.10
CA ASN A 26 12.68 10.64 5.32
C ASN A 26 11.25 10.19 4.97
N GLU A 27 11.11 8.91 4.66
CA GLU A 27 9.80 8.25 4.60
C GLU A 27 9.11 8.38 5.97
N PRO A 28 7.83 8.77 6.04
CA PRO A 28 7.09 8.87 7.30
C PRO A 28 6.93 7.50 7.96
N THR A 29 6.74 7.50 9.28
CA THR A 29 6.37 6.29 10.01
C THR A 29 4.95 5.85 9.62
N ILE A 30 4.57 4.61 9.97
CA ILE A 30 3.20 4.12 9.75
C ILE A 30 2.18 5.04 10.45
N GLU A 31 2.47 5.45 11.68
CA GLU A 31 1.60 6.32 12.47
C GLU A 31 1.44 7.70 11.82
N ASP A 32 2.55 8.32 11.42
CA ASP A 32 2.52 9.62 10.72
C ASP A 32 1.80 9.52 9.38
N ALA A 33 2.03 8.44 8.62
CA ALA A 33 1.34 8.20 7.36
C ALA A 33 -0.17 8.02 7.56
N ILE A 34 -0.62 7.36 8.63
CA ILE A 34 -2.05 7.27 8.97
C ILE A 34 -2.63 8.67 9.23
N GLU A 35 -1.94 9.53 9.97
CA GLU A 35 -2.41 10.90 10.22
C GLU A 35 -2.45 11.75 8.95
N ILE A 36 -1.44 11.63 8.08
CA ILE A 36 -1.44 12.25 6.75
C ILE A 36 -2.67 11.79 5.95
N MET A 37 -2.91 10.47 5.91
CA MET A 37 -4.05 9.91 5.18
C MET A 37 -5.39 10.34 5.76
N LYS A 38 -5.52 10.49 7.08
CA LYS A 38 -6.72 11.06 7.73
C LYS A 38 -6.96 12.51 7.30
N GLY A 39 -5.90 13.31 7.16
CA GLY A 39 -5.98 14.67 6.65
C GLY A 39 -6.42 14.75 5.18
N LEU A 40 -5.99 13.79 4.36
CA LEU A 40 -6.34 13.72 2.93
C LEU A 40 -7.70 13.07 2.66
N LYS A 41 -8.20 12.23 3.59
CA LYS A 41 -9.44 11.48 3.45
C LYS A 41 -10.63 12.31 2.92
N PRO A 42 -10.96 13.51 3.46
CA PRO A 42 -12.15 14.25 3.01
C PRO A 42 -12.12 14.59 1.53
N TYR A 43 -10.93 14.89 0.97
CA TYR A 43 -10.75 15.23 -0.43
C TYR A 43 -11.02 14.03 -1.35
N PHE A 44 -10.53 12.84 -0.96
CA PHE A 44 -10.82 11.61 -1.71
C PHE A 44 -12.28 11.17 -1.57
N GLU A 45 -12.89 11.36 -0.40
CA GLU A 45 -14.32 11.08 -0.20
C GLU A 45 -15.21 11.96 -1.08
N GLU A 46 -14.90 13.25 -1.17
CA GLU A 46 -15.62 14.19 -2.02
C GLU A 46 -15.44 13.85 -3.50
N PHE A 47 -14.19 13.66 -3.94
CA PHE A 47 -13.86 13.36 -5.34
C PHE A 47 -14.51 12.05 -5.81
N HIS A 48 -14.40 10.98 -5.02
CA HIS A 48 -14.93 9.66 -5.35
C HIS A 48 -16.35 9.42 -4.84
N LYS A 49 -17.02 10.40 -4.23
CA LYS A 49 -18.40 10.27 -3.70
C LYS A 49 -18.60 9.01 -2.84
N VAL A 50 -17.58 8.61 -2.08
CA VAL A 50 -17.59 7.46 -1.16
C VAL A 50 -17.16 7.92 0.23
N ARG A 51 -17.30 7.06 1.23
CA ARG A 51 -16.74 7.25 2.57
C ARG A 51 -15.74 6.14 2.89
N TYR A 52 -14.59 6.49 3.43
CA TYR A 52 -13.60 5.52 3.92
C TYR A 52 -13.79 5.31 5.41
N THR A 53 -13.89 4.06 5.85
CA THR A 53 -13.83 3.73 7.27
C THR A 53 -12.44 4.08 7.84
N SER A 54 -12.37 4.35 9.14
CA SER A 54 -11.08 4.64 9.80
C SER A 54 -10.13 3.45 9.69
N GLU A 55 -10.70 2.24 9.75
CA GLU A 55 -10.03 0.97 9.58
C GLU A 55 -9.50 0.80 8.15
N ALA A 56 -10.24 1.25 7.12
CA ALA A 56 -9.75 1.23 5.74
C ALA A 56 -8.55 2.14 5.53
N ILE A 57 -8.54 3.35 6.13
CA ILE A 57 -7.38 4.25 6.08
C ILE A 57 -6.17 3.64 6.76
N LYS A 58 -6.36 3.01 7.93
CA LYS A 58 -5.28 2.32 8.62
C LYS A 58 -4.75 1.14 7.80
N ALA A 59 -5.64 0.31 7.27
CA ALA A 59 -5.30 -0.85 6.46
C ALA A 59 -4.55 -0.45 5.18
N SER A 60 -4.91 0.67 4.52
CA SER A 60 -4.23 1.09 3.29
C SER A 60 -2.75 1.42 3.55
N VAL A 61 -2.43 2.00 4.71
CA VAL A 61 -1.05 2.27 5.12
C VAL A 61 -0.32 0.98 5.51
N GLU A 62 -0.89 0.18 6.42
CA GLU A 62 -0.23 -1.01 6.97
C GLU A 62 0.01 -2.08 5.90
N LEU A 63 -0.99 -2.36 5.06
CA LEU A 63 -0.91 -3.39 4.04
C LEU A 63 -0.04 -2.92 2.85
N SER A 64 -0.07 -1.63 2.48
CA SER A 64 0.85 -1.12 1.45
C SER A 64 2.29 -1.10 1.95
N ALA A 65 2.50 -0.84 3.25
CA ALA A 65 3.81 -0.99 3.89
C ALA A 65 4.33 -2.42 3.81
N ARG A 66 3.47 -3.41 4.03
CA ARG A 66 3.81 -4.84 4.04
C ARG A 66 4.04 -5.43 2.64
N TYR A 67 3.18 -5.09 1.68
CA TYR A 67 3.12 -5.81 0.39
C TYR A 67 3.67 -5.01 -0.81
N ILE A 68 3.77 -3.67 -0.71
CA ILE A 68 4.28 -2.81 -1.79
C ILE A 68 5.64 -2.25 -1.37
N ASN A 69 6.71 -2.99 -1.68
CA ASN A 69 8.07 -2.74 -1.17
C ASN A 69 8.92 -1.81 -2.04
N ASP A 70 8.58 -1.66 -3.32
CA ASP A 70 9.29 -0.83 -4.29
C ASP A 70 8.92 0.66 -4.20
N ARG A 71 7.95 0.99 -3.35
CA ARG A 71 7.42 2.34 -3.15
C ARG A 71 7.46 2.76 -1.69
N LYS A 72 7.36 4.08 -1.49
CA LYS A 72 7.51 4.74 -0.20
C LYS A 72 6.20 5.32 0.29
N LEU A 73 5.99 5.31 1.60
CA LEU A 73 4.91 6.07 2.24
C LEU A 73 5.18 7.59 2.09
N PRO A 74 4.12 8.43 2.12
CA PRO A 74 2.70 8.07 2.16
C PRO A 74 2.12 7.74 0.76
N ASP A 75 2.89 8.00 -0.30
CA ASP A 75 2.49 7.92 -1.71
C ASP A 75 1.83 6.58 -2.09
N LYS A 76 2.43 5.45 -1.72
CA LYS A 76 1.82 4.13 -1.99
C LYS A 76 0.46 3.90 -1.31
N ALA A 77 0.22 4.51 -0.14
CA ALA A 77 -1.06 4.39 0.55
C ALA A 77 -2.11 5.32 -0.07
N ILE A 78 -1.68 6.48 -0.60
CA ILE A 78 -2.52 7.39 -1.37
C ILE A 78 -3.04 6.68 -2.61
N ASP A 79 -2.16 6.03 -3.38
CA ASP A 79 -2.56 5.29 -4.58
C ASP A 79 -3.55 4.17 -4.29
N VAL A 80 -3.36 3.43 -3.19
CA VAL A 80 -4.32 2.40 -2.78
C VAL A 80 -5.70 3.00 -2.52
N ILE A 81 -5.78 4.14 -1.84
CA ILE A 81 -7.06 4.81 -1.56
C ILE A 81 -7.69 5.33 -2.85
N ASP A 82 -6.90 5.99 -3.70
CA ASP A 82 -7.38 6.57 -4.95
C ASP A 82 -7.90 5.49 -5.91
N GLU A 83 -7.14 4.42 -6.10
CA GLU A 83 -7.51 3.30 -6.96
C GLU A 83 -8.75 2.55 -6.42
N THR A 84 -8.85 2.41 -5.09
CA THR A 84 -10.05 1.83 -4.47
C THR A 84 -11.29 2.69 -4.70
N GLY A 85 -11.18 4.02 -4.55
CA GLY A 85 -12.26 4.96 -4.87
C GLY A 85 -12.66 4.93 -6.34
N ALA A 86 -11.66 5.00 -7.23
CA ALA A 86 -11.85 4.95 -8.67
C ALA A 86 -12.53 3.64 -9.13
N SER A 87 -12.21 2.51 -8.49
CA SER A 87 -12.86 1.23 -8.77
C SER A 87 -14.39 1.28 -8.61
N GLN A 88 -14.89 2.08 -7.67
CA GLN A 88 -16.34 2.27 -7.49
C GLN A 88 -16.94 3.16 -8.58
N MET A 89 -16.16 4.07 -9.18
CA MET A 89 -16.66 4.87 -10.28
C MET A 89 -16.88 4.06 -11.56
N LEU A 90 -16.13 2.96 -11.72
CA LEU A 90 -16.28 2.02 -12.84
C LEU A 90 -17.55 1.16 -12.77
N VAL A 91 -18.13 0.97 -11.57
CA VAL A 91 -19.36 0.19 -11.44
C VAL A 91 -20.60 1.06 -11.66
N PRO A 92 -21.71 0.50 -12.19
CA PRO A 92 -22.98 1.22 -12.34
C PRO A 92 -23.44 1.83 -11.02
N GLU A 93 -24.04 3.01 -11.07
CA GLU A 93 -24.40 3.80 -9.88
C GLU A 93 -25.23 3.00 -8.86
N ALA A 94 -26.18 2.19 -9.32
CA ALA A 94 -27.01 1.33 -8.48
C ALA A 94 -26.24 0.26 -7.68
N LYS A 95 -25.00 -0.07 -8.08
CA LYS A 95 -24.14 -1.09 -7.45
C LYS A 95 -22.95 -0.48 -6.70
N ARG A 96 -22.80 0.84 -6.71
CA ARG A 96 -21.68 1.52 -6.03
C ARG A 96 -21.77 1.34 -4.53
N LYS A 97 -20.67 0.90 -3.92
CA LYS A 97 -20.56 0.99 -2.47
C LYS A 97 -20.33 2.44 -2.06
N LYS A 98 -21.15 2.93 -1.15
CA LYS A 98 -20.98 4.27 -0.56
C LYS A 98 -19.94 4.29 0.55
N THR A 99 -19.57 3.13 1.09
CA THR A 99 -18.60 3.01 2.18
C THR A 99 -17.58 1.94 1.86
N ILE A 100 -16.31 2.32 1.97
CA ILE A 100 -15.12 1.50 1.71
C ILE A 100 -14.58 0.99 3.04
N GLY A 101 -14.52 -0.34 3.17
CA GLY A 101 -13.96 -1.04 4.31
C GLY A 101 -12.61 -1.68 3.98
N ILE A 102 -12.12 -2.50 4.91
CA ILE A 102 -10.84 -3.21 4.78
C ILE A 102 -10.84 -4.13 3.54
N LYS A 103 -11.95 -4.82 3.26
CA LYS A 103 -12.03 -5.81 2.18
C LYS A 103 -11.74 -5.21 0.80
N GLU A 104 -12.19 -3.98 0.55
CA GLU A 104 -11.93 -3.28 -0.70
C GLU A 104 -10.45 -2.89 -0.80
N ILE A 105 -9.86 -2.44 0.30
CA ILE A 105 -8.43 -2.11 0.37
C ILE A 105 -7.56 -3.34 0.11
N GLU A 106 -7.88 -4.47 0.74
CA GLU A 106 -7.18 -5.74 0.52
C GLU A 106 -7.22 -6.15 -0.96
N ALA A 107 -8.38 -6.02 -1.61
CA ALA A 107 -8.55 -6.36 -3.02
C ALA A 107 -7.69 -5.48 -3.95
N THR A 108 -7.65 -4.17 -3.68
CA THR A 108 -6.81 -3.23 -4.43
C THR A 108 -5.33 -3.56 -4.24
N ILE A 109 -4.89 -3.76 -3.00
CA ILE A 109 -3.49 -4.10 -2.69
C ILE A 109 -3.08 -5.42 -3.32
N ALA A 110 -3.94 -6.44 -3.26
CA ALA A 110 -3.69 -7.72 -3.91
C ALA A 110 -3.44 -7.56 -5.42
N THR A 111 -4.21 -6.67 -6.06
CA THR A 111 -4.05 -6.36 -7.48
C THR A 111 -2.75 -5.61 -7.76
N MET A 112 -2.45 -4.55 -6.99
CA MET A 112 -1.22 -3.75 -7.14
C MET A 112 0.05 -4.58 -6.88
N ALA A 113 0.04 -5.39 -5.82
CA ALA A 113 1.17 -6.23 -5.42
C ALA A 113 1.25 -7.57 -6.19
N ARG A 114 0.27 -7.86 -7.06
CA ARG A 114 0.17 -9.11 -7.84
C ARG A 114 0.20 -10.37 -6.96
N ILE A 115 -0.46 -10.31 -5.81
CA ILE A 115 -0.61 -11.43 -4.88
C ILE A 115 -2.07 -11.88 -4.81
N PRO A 116 -2.36 -13.15 -4.51
CA PRO A 116 -3.73 -13.60 -4.31
C PRO A 116 -4.40 -12.81 -3.17
N PRO A 117 -5.66 -12.36 -3.30
CA PRO A 117 -6.36 -11.62 -2.23
C PRO A 117 -6.46 -12.40 -0.92
N LYS A 118 -6.53 -13.74 -1.02
CA LYS A 118 -6.53 -14.63 0.15
C LYS A 118 -5.25 -14.51 0.98
N THR A 119 -4.11 -14.19 0.36
CA THR A 119 -2.82 -14.03 1.05
C THR A 119 -2.76 -12.77 1.90
N VAL A 120 -3.57 -11.75 1.57
CA VAL A 120 -3.64 -10.50 2.35
C VAL A 120 -4.51 -10.68 3.61
N SER A 121 -5.56 -11.50 3.49
CA SER A 121 -6.59 -11.70 4.52
C SER A 121 -6.37 -12.96 5.39
N ALA A 122 -5.55 -13.92 4.94
CA ALA A 122 -5.31 -15.16 5.67
C ALA A 122 -4.35 -14.93 6.85
N ASP A 123 -4.71 -15.52 7.99
CA ASP A 123 -3.75 -15.82 9.05
C ASP A 123 -2.66 -16.71 8.45
N ASP A 124 -1.44 -16.20 8.38
CA ASP A 124 -0.25 -16.97 7.98
C ASP A 124 -0.19 -18.30 8.77
N GLU A 125 -0.64 -18.30 10.04
CA GLU A 125 -0.72 -19.48 10.90
C GLU A 125 -1.61 -20.60 10.33
N LYS A 126 -2.78 -20.28 9.78
CA LYS A 126 -3.70 -21.27 9.20
C LYS A 126 -3.18 -21.82 7.87
N VAL A 127 -2.51 -20.98 7.09
CA VAL A 127 -1.86 -21.40 5.84
C VAL A 127 -0.70 -22.35 6.16
N LEU A 128 0.13 -22.01 7.15
CA LEU A 128 1.24 -22.86 7.61
C LEU A 128 0.76 -24.20 8.17
N GLN A 129 -0.36 -24.23 8.88
CA GLN A 129 -0.94 -25.47 9.41
C GLN A 129 -1.34 -26.45 8.29
N GLY A 130 -1.79 -25.94 7.14
CA GLY A 130 -2.15 -26.76 5.98
C GLY A 130 -0.98 -27.14 5.07
N LEU A 131 0.20 -26.53 5.27
CA LEU A 131 1.32 -26.61 4.33
C LEU A 131 1.87 -28.04 4.19
N ASP A 132 1.97 -28.81 5.28
CA ASP A 132 2.43 -30.21 5.27
C ASP A 132 1.52 -31.09 4.39
N VAL A 133 0.20 -30.90 4.51
CA VAL A 133 -0.80 -31.65 3.73
C VAL A 133 -0.78 -31.26 2.26
N GLU A 134 -0.59 -29.98 1.96
CA GLU A 134 -0.45 -29.50 0.57
C GLU A 134 0.85 -29.99 -0.07
N LEU A 135 1.98 -29.96 0.64
CA LEU A 135 3.27 -30.43 0.13
C LEU A 135 3.24 -31.93 -0.18
N LYS A 136 2.66 -32.76 0.71
CA LYS A 136 2.51 -34.22 0.50
C LYS A 136 1.63 -34.60 -0.68
N ARG A 137 0.77 -33.70 -1.17
CA ARG A 137 -0.05 -33.94 -2.38
C ARG A 137 0.75 -33.80 -3.68
N VAL A 138 1.83 -33.03 -3.66
CA VAL A 138 2.60 -32.68 -4.87
C VAL A 138 3.99 -33.31 -4.85
N VAL A 139 4.57 -33.51 -3.66
CA VAL A 139 5.89 -34.09 -3.44
C VAL A 139 5.73 -35.45 -2.77
N TYR A 140 6.13 -36.50 -3.46
CA TYR A 140 6.06 -37.88 -2.96
C TYR A 140 7.46 -38.37 -2.58
N GLY A 141 7.57 -39.08 -1.44
CA GLY A 141 8.79 -39.80 -1.06
C GLY A 141 9.91 -38.95 -0.46
N GLN A 142 9.57 -37.80 0.12
CA GLN A 142 10.51 -36.90 0.83
C GLN A 142 10.11 -36.72 2.32
N ASP A 143 9.31 -37.62 2.88
CA ASP A 143 8.82 -37.56 4.27
C ASP A 143 9.82 -38.11 5.30
N THR A 144 11.01 -38.54 4.87
CA THR A 144 12.09 -39.07 5.72
C THR A 144 12.99 -37.99 6.29
#